data_AF-A0A656JUF0-F1
#
_entry.id   AF-A0A656JUF0-F1
#
_cell.length_a   1.000
_cell.length_b   1.000
_cell.length_c   1.000
_cell.angle_alpha   90.00
_cell.angle_beta   90.00
_cell.angle_gamma   90.00
#
_symmetry.space_group_name_H-M   'P 1'
#
loop_
_entity.id
_entity.type
_entity.pdbx_description
1 polymer ?
#
loop_
_entity_poly.entity_id
_entity_poly.type
_entity_poly.pdbx_seq_one_letter_code
_entity_poly.pdbx_strand_id
1 'polypeptide(L)' 'MDECYDRRIPLYVEAPVPMNELYTQGYLSFAFRRTLSRLQEMQLERFTES' A
#
# COMPACT_ATOMS: atom_id res chain seq x y z
N MET A 1 -3.02 -7.75 0.77
CA MET A 1 -3.12 -6.30 0.48
C MET A 1 -4.57 -5.87 0.46
N ASP A 2 -5.32 -6.20 -0.60
CA ASP A 2 -6.71 -5.74 -0.75
C ASP A 2 -7.59 -6.19 0.43
N GLU A 3 -7.52 -7.46 0.85
CA GLU A 3 -8.23 -7.95 2.03
C GLU A 3 -7.87 -7.19 3.32
N CYS A 4 -6.58 -6.90 3.53
CA CYS A 4 -6.13 -6.15 4.73
C CYS A 4 -6.64 -4.72 4.69
N TYR A 5 -6.65 -4.10 3.51
CA TYR A 5 -7.21 -2.78 3.30
C TYR A 5 -8.73 -2.79 3.55
N ASP A 6 -9.46 -3.71 2.92
CA ASP A 6 -10.93 -3.79 2.97
C ASP A 6 -11.42 -4.08 4.40
N ARG A 7 -10.63 -4.86 5.16
CA ARG A 7 -10.93 -5.21 6.57
C ARG A 7 -10.24 -4.31 7.60
N ARG A 8 -9.55 -3.25 7.16
CA ARG A 8 -8.78 -2.34 8.03
C ARG A 8 -7.83 -3.05 9.00
N ILE A 9 -7.21 -4.14 8.54
CA ILE A 9 -6.22 -4.87 9.31
C ILE A 9 -4.89 -4.13 9.23
N PRO A 10 -4.26 -3.79 10.37
CA PRO A 10 -2.92 -3.18 10.38
C PRO A 10 -1.93 -4.04 9.61
N LEU A 11 -1.18 -3.40 8.71
CA LEU A 11 -0.16 -4.06 7.90
C LEU A 11 1.18 -3.35 8.11
N TYR A 12 2.18 -4.11 8.55
CA TYR A 12 3.56 -3.63 8.68
C TYR A 12 4.37 -4.15 7.49
N VAL A 13 5.04 -3.24 6.78
CA VAL A 13 5.89 -3.55 5.63
C VAL A 13 7.23 -2.87 5.83
N GLU A 14 8.31 -3.63 5.68
CA GLU A 14 9.68 -3.13 5.72
C GLU A 14 10.34 -3.37 4.37
N ALA A 15 11.07 -2.36 3.88
CA ALA A 15 11.81 -2.45 2.64
C ALA A 15 13.05 -1.55 2.70
N PRO A 16 14.12 -1.89 1.95
CA PRO A 16 15.34 -1.07 1.90
C PRO A 16 15.17 0.20 1.07
N VAL A 17 14.04 0.38 0.39
CA VAL A 17 13.75 1.51 -0.49
C VAL A 17 12.40 2.14 -0.16
N PRO A 18 12.20 3.43 -0.48
CA PRO A 18 10.91 4.10 -0.36
C PRO A 18 9.78 3.39 -1.12
N MET A 19 8.53 3.59 -0.67
CA MET A 19 7.36 2.88 -1.19
C MET A 19 7.10 3.14 -2.69
N ASN A 20 7.38 4.36 -3.15
CA ASN A 20 7.29 4.77 -4.57
C ASN A 20 8.37 4.13 -5.45
N GLU A 21 9.38 3.48 -4.86
CA GLU A 21 10.48 2.80 -5.56
C GLU A 21 10.36 1.27 -5.50
N LEU A 22 9.40 0.73 -4.75
CA LEU A 22 9.18 -0.72 -4.63
C LEU A 22 8.90 -1.42 -5.97
N TYR A 23 8.31 -0.71 -6.93
CA TYR A 23 8.06 -1.22 -8.28
C TYR A 23 8.03 -0.07 -9.30
N THR A 24 9.16 0.14 -9.97
CA THR A 24 9.35 1.28 -10.87
C THR A 24 8.94 0.98 -12.31
N GLN A 25 9.09 -0.26 -12.76
CA GLN A 25 8.85 -0.66 -14.15
C GLN A 25 8.47 -2.15 -14.26
N GLY A 26 7.78 -2.49 -15.34
CA GLY A 26 7.38 -3.86 -15.66
C GLY A 26 5.89 -4.01 -15.92
N TYR A 27 5.48 -5.22 -16.27
CA TYR A 27 4.11 -5.56 -16.68
C TYR A 27 3.04 -5.15 -15.65
N LEU A 28 3.37 -5.17 -14.35
CA LEU A 28 2.41 -4.89 -13.28
C LEU A 28 2.36 -3.42 -12.87
N SER A 29 3.05 -2.50 -13.55
CA SER A 29 3.19 -1.10 -13.11
C SER A 29 1.85 -0.39 -12.86
N PHE A 30 0.80 -0.71 -13.64
CA PHE A 30 -0.54 -0.14 -13.42
C PHE A 30 -1.27 -0.79 -12.23
N ALA A 31 -1.17 -2.12 -12.08
CA ALA A 31 -1.76 -2.81 -10.93
C ALA A 31 -1.08 -2.38 -9.63
N PHE A 32 0.25 -2.23 -9.65
CA PHE A 32 1.03 -1.79 -8.50
C PHE A 32 0.70 -0.35 -8.08
N ARG A 33 0.41 0.56 -9.03
CA ARG A 33 -0.07 1.91 -8.70
C ARG A 33 -1.31 1.90 -7.79
N ARG A 34 -2.24 0.96 -8.00
CA ARG A 34 -3.41 0.79 -7.11
C ARG A 34 -3.01 0.30 -5.71
N THR A 35 -2.06 -0.64 -5.64
CA THR A 35 -1.51 -1.13 -4.38
C THR A 35 -0.81 0.00 -3.61
N LEU A 36 -0.02 0.83 -4.30
CA LEU A 36 0.68 1.98 -3.71
C LEU A 36 -0.32 2.98 -3.12
N SER A 37 -1.39 3.32 -3.86
CA SER A 37 -2.43 4.22 -3.33
C SER A 37 -3.11 3.67 -2.07
N ARG A 38 -3.42 2.36 -2.04
CA ARG A 38 -3.98 1.72 -0.84
C ARG A 38 -3.01 1.77 0.34
N LEU A 39 -1.74 1.46 0.12
CA LEU A 39 -0.72 1.54 1.17
C LEU A 39 -0.59 2.97 1.72
N GLN A 40 -0.60 3.99 0.85
CA GLN A 40 -0.56 5.39 1.26
C GLN A 40 -1.78 5.79 2.09
N GLU A 41 -2.96 5.33 1.71
CA GLU A 41 -4.19 5.58 2.48
C GLU A 41 -4.16 4.88 3.85
N MET A 42 -3.63 3.65 3.91
CA MET A 42 -3.46 2.90 5.16
C MET A 42 -2.48 3.56 6.17
N GLN A 43 -1.67 4.53 5.73
CA GLN A 43 -0.78 5.29 6.63
C GLN A 43 -1.47 6.47 7.32
N LEU A 44 -2.68 6.82 6.92
CA LEU A 44 -3.39 7.98 7.46
C LEU A 44 -4.06 7.59 8.77
N GLU A 45 -3.95 8.43 9.81
CA GLU A 45 -4.53 8.17 11.14
C GLU A 45 -6.01 7.80 11.06
N ARG A 46 -6.78 8.53 10.22
CA ARG A 46 -8.19 8.29 9.96
C ARG A 46 -8.53 6.90 9.41
N PHE A 47 -7.56 6.17 8.85
CA PHE A 47 -7.81 4.88 8.24
C PHE A 47 -8.19 3.82 9.29
N THR A 48 -7.60 3.89 10.47
CA THR A 48 -7.84 2.95 11.59
C THR A 48 -8.88 3.45 12.60
N GLU A 49 -9.35 4.69 12.46
CA GLU A 49 -10.29 5.34 13.40
C GLU A 49 -11.78 5.01 13.14
N SER A 50 -12.10 4.14 12.17
CA SER A 50 -13.48 3.80 11.75
C SER A 50 -13.81 2.31 11.81
#